data_AF-F4B6M7-F1
#
_entry.id   AF-F4B6M7-F1
#
_cell.length_a   1.000
_cell.length_b   1.000
_cell.length_c   1.000
_cell.angle_alpha   90.00
_cell.angle_beta   90.00
_cell.angle_gamma   90.00
#
_symmetry.space_group_name_H-M   'P 1'
#
loop_
_entity.id
_entity.type
_entity.pdbx_description
1 polymer ?
#
loop_
_entity_poly.entity_id
_entity_poly.type
_entity_poly.pdbx_seq_one_letter_code
_entity_poly.pdbx_strand_id
1 'polypeptide(L)'
;MYKVIFKVTKGFANNSSQSLRKIGFIPIYRKIQGDYDMYMTLFKGNNLAEVKEAISEAAFYFAKEGKFGRQDFATIYEVDDKYLGKGIGSLLGAGLGYKIAGLPGLILGLLGGVIIGELADITLGEKFVGVMEWPKLSY
;
A
#
# COMPACT_ATOMS: atom_id res chain seq x y z
N MET A 1 7.56 5.38 10.55
CA MET A 1 6.23 4.92 10.11
C MET A 1 6.37 3.55 9.44
N TYR A 2 5.27 2.86 9.12
CA TYR A 2 5.32 1.61 8.37
C TYR A 2 4.48 1.68 7.10
N LYS A 3 5.00 1.13 6.01
CA LYS A 3 4.23 0.82 4.81
C LYS A 3 3.86 -0.66 4.87
N VAL A 4 2.59 -0.94 4.64
CA VAL A 4 2.07 -2.31 4.57
C VAL A 4 1.36 -2.52 3.25
N ILE A 5 1.80 -3.52 2.50
CA ILE A 5 1.15 -3.96 1.27
C ILE A 5 0.34 -5.22 1.59
N PHE A 6 -0.98 -5.10 1.57
CA PHE A 6 -1.87 -6.25 1.71
C PHE A 6 -2.14 -6.87 0.36
N LYS A 7 -2.16 -8.19 0.29
CA LYS A 7 -2.58 -8.98 -0.86
C LYS A 7 -3.66 -9.98 -0.42
N VAL A 8 -4.87 -9.77 -0.92
CA VAL A 8 -6.03 -10.59 -0.59
C VAL A 8 -6.78 -10.99 -1.85
N THR A 9 -7.49 -12.10 -1.82
CA THR A 9 -8.39 -12.50 -2.90
C THR A 9 -9.51 -11.48 -3.06
N LYS A 10 -10.14 -11.49 -4.23
CA LYS A 10 -11.47 -10.88 -4.37
C LYS A 10 -12.44 -11.53 -3.40
N GLY A 11 -13.34 -10.70 -2.86
CA GLY A 11 -14.44 -11.11 -2.02
C GLY A 11 -15.73 -10.47 -2.54
N PHE A 12 -16.80 -10.53 -1.76
CA PHE A 12 -18.06 -9.86 -2.13
C PHE A 12 -17.97 -8.34 -2.01
N ALA A 13 -17.10 -7.82 -1.13
CA ALA A 13 -16.87 -6.39 -1.04
C ALA A 13 -15.94 -5.90 -2.16
N ASN A 14 -16.45 -4.97 -2.97
CA ASN A 14 -15.68 -4.38 -4.07
C ASN A 14 -14.46 -3.59 -3.60
N ASN A 15 -14.41 -3.05 -2.38
CA ASN A 15 -13.26 -2.27 -1.88
C ASN A 15 -13.19 -2.23 -0.34
N SER A 16 -12.01 -2.56 0.20
CA SER A 16 -11.73 -2.64 1.64
C SER A 16 -11.04 -1.41 2.22
N SER A 17 -10.81 -0.35 1.43
CA SER A 17 -10.11 0.86 1.88
C SER A 17 -10.77 1.51 3.11
N GLN A 18 -12.09 1.46 3.22
CA GLN A 18 -12.78 2.02 4.39
C GLN A 18 -12.52 1.20 5.65
N SER A 19 -12.53 -0.14 5.55
CA SER A 19 -12.23 -1.03 6.67
C SER A 19 -10.79 -0.85 7.14
N LEU A 20 -9.84 -0.73 6.21
CA LEU A 20 -8.44 -0.41 6.53
C LEU A 20 -8.31 0.92 7.28
N ARG A 21 -9.05 1.96 6.89
CA ARG A 21 -9.06 3.26 7.60
C ARG A 21 -9.57 3.15 9.03
N LYS A 22 -10.57 2.30 9.30
CA LYS A 22 -11.11 2.09 10.65
C LYS A 22 -10.07 1.50 11.61
N ILE A 23 -9.12 0.74 11.08
CA ILE A 23 -8.05 0.06 11.82
C ILE A 23 -6.79 0.95 11.90
N GLY A 24 -6.87 2.21 11.43
CA GLY A 24 -5.76 3.16 11.49
C GLY A 24 -4.78 3.10 10.31
N PHE A 25 -5.03 2.26 9.31
CA PHE A 25 -4.26 2.30 8.05
C PHE A 25 -4.70 3.47 7.19
N ILE A 26 -3.75 4.09 6.49
CA ILE A 26 -3.98 5.13 5.50
C ILE A 26 -3.76 4.49 4.12
N PRO A 27 -4.83 4.11 3.39
CA PRO A 27 -4.67 3.54 2.05
C PRO A 27 -4.17 4.61 1.08
N ILE A 28 -3.07 4.31 0.38
CA ILE A 28 -2.46 5.20 -0.61
C ILE A 28 -3.01 4.89 -2.00
N TYR A 29 -2.98 3.62 -2.39
CA TYR A 29 -3.64 3.17 -3.62
C TYR A 29 -4.04 1.70 -3.52
N ARG A 30 -4.95 1.32 -4.42
CA ARG A 30 -5.37 -0.07 -4.64
C ARG A 30 -5.03 -0.47 -6.07
N LYS A 31 -4.53 -1.68 -6.25
CA LYS A 31 -4.30 -2.30 -7.56
C LYS A 31 -4.99 -3.65 -7.60
N ILE A 32 -5.70 -3.93 -8.70
CA ILE A 32 -6.30 -5.24 -8.95
C ILE A 32 -5.36 -6.00 -9.89
N GLN A 33 -4.97 -7.23 -9.53
CA GLN A 33 -4.12 -8.07 -10.34
C GLN A 33 -4.68 -9.50 -10.36
N GLY A 34 -5.30 -9.88 -11.47
CA GLY A 34 -6.00 -11.16 -11.59
C GLY A 34 -7.09 -11.28 -10.53
N ASP A 35 -6.99 -12.31 -9.68
CA ASP A 35 -7.92 -12.61 -8.59
C ASP A 35 -7.56 -11.95 -7.25
N TYR A 36 -6.55 -11.07 -7.24
CA TYR A 36 -6.10 -10.39 -6.04
C TYR A 36 -6.39 -8.90 -6.06
N ASP A 37 -6.81 -8.40 -4.91
CA ASP A 37 -6.75 -7.01 -4.52
C ASP A 37 -5.46 -6.75 -3.73
N MET A 38 -4.67 -5.81 -4.22
CA MET A 38 -3.49 -5.32 -3.51
C MET A 38 -3.76 -3.90 -2.98
N TYR A 39 -3.49 -3.70 -1.70
CA TYR A 39 -3.65 -2.41 -1.02
C TYR A 39 -2.29 -1.95 -0.50
N MET A 40 -1.79 -0.84 -1.03
CA MET A 40 -0.64 -0.16 -0.42
C MET A 40 -1.16 0.82 0.62
N THR A 41 -0.69 0.68 1.85
CA THR A 41 -1.14 1.45 2.99
C THR A 41 0.03 1.96 3.82
N LEU A 42 -0.22 3.00 4.61
CA LEU A 42 0.68 3.44 5.66
C LEU A 42 0.05 3.24 7.02
N PHE A 43 0.87 2.99 8.03
CA PHE A 43 0.46 2.84 9.41
C PHE A 43 1.44 3.56 10.32
N LYS A 44 0.92 4.41 11.20
CA LYS A 44 1.72 5.14 12.19
C LYS A 44 1.78 4.33 13.48
N GLY A 45 2.62 3.30 13.50
CA GLY A 45 2.93 2.51 14.69
C GLY A 45 4.28 2.90 15.29
N ASN A 46 4.45 2.66 16.59
CA ASN A 46 5.70 2.91 17.31
C ASN A 46 6.71 1.77 17.16
N ASN A 47 6.21 0.55 16.99
CA ASN A 47 7.03 -0.66 16.87
C ASN A 47 6.35 -1.70 15.95
N LEU A 48 7.11 -2.73 15.56
CA LEU A 48 6.63 -3.77 14.67
C LEU A 48 5.50 -4.63 15.27
N ALA A 49 5.45 -4.79 16.60
CA ALA A 49 4.42 -5.59 17.24
C ALA A 49 3.04 -4.95 17.05
N GLU A 50 2.93 -3.64 17.28
CA GLU A 50 1.71 -2.84 17.04
C GLU A 50 1.23 -2.96 15.58
N VAL A 51 2.16 -2.92 14.63
CA VAL A 51 1.85 -3.09 13.20
C VAL A 51 1.30 -4.49 12.92
N LYS A 52 1.91 -5.53 13.51
CA LYS A 52 1.45 -6.92 13.33
C LYS A 52 0.09 -7.17 13.96
N GLU A 53 -0.21 -6.55 15.10
CA GLU A 53 -1.54 -6.58 15.71
C GLU A 53 -2.58 -5.92 14.79
N ALA A 54 -2.28 -4.73 14.26
CA ALA A 54 -3.15 -4.04 13.31
C ALA A 54 -3.35 -4.85 12.00
N ILE A 55 -2.30 -5.52 11.50
CA ILE A 55 -2.40 -6.44 10.35
C ILE A 55 -3.32 -7.62 10.66
N SER A 56 -3.27 -8.15 11.88
CA SER A 56 -4.15 -9.25 12.32
C SER A 56 -5.61 -8.81 12.39
N GLU A 57 -5.86 -7.61 12.90
CA GLU A 57 -7.20 -7.01 12.88
C GLU A 57 -7.67 -6.76 11.44
N ALA A 58 -6.80 -6.29 10.55
CA ALA A 58 -7.13 -6.14 9.13
C ALA A 58 -7.55 -7.47 8.49
N ALA A 59 -6.89 -8.58 8.81
CA ALA A 59 -7.29 -9.91 8.34
C ALA A 59 -8.73 -10.26 8.75
N PHE A 60 -9.13 -9.92 9.97
CA PHE A 60 -10.51 -10.14 10.44
C PHE A 60 -11.54 -9.32 9.65
N TYR A 61 -11.24 -8.05 9.34
CA TYR A 61 -12.12 -7.24 8.50
C TYR A 61 -12.18 -7.72 7.06
N PHE A 62 -11.04 -8.14 6.49
CA PHE A 62 -11.01 -8.77 5.17
C PHE A 62 -11.83 -10.05 5.12
N ALA A 63 -11.75 -10.89 6.16
CA ALA A 63 -12.55 -12.11 6.25
C ALA A 63 -14.06 -11.80 6.29
N LYS A 64 -14.47 -10.76 7.04
CA LYS A 64 -15.86 -10.24 7.03
C LYS A 64 -16.32 -9.72 5.67
N GLU A 65 -15.38 -9.45 4.77
CA GLU A 65 -15.63 -9.01 3.40
C GLU A 65 -15.48 -10.14 2.37
N GLY A 66 -15.27 -11.38 2.83
CA GLY A 66 -15.09 -12.57 2.01
C GLY A 66 -13.75 -12.62 1.30
N LYS A 67 -12.76 -11.87 1.79
CA LYS A 67 -11.40 -11.80 1.25
C LYS A 67 -10.45 -12.61 2.12
N PHE A 68 -9.52 -13.30 1.48
CA PHE A 68 -8.54 -14.13 2.16
C PHE A 68 -7.13 -13.86 1.64
N GLY A 69 -6.15 -13.91 2.51
CA GLY A 69 -4.73 -13.83 2.18
C GLY A 69 -4.08 -15.20 2.11
N ARG A 70 -2.81 -15.23 1.69
CA ARG A 70 -1.96 -16.42 1.67
C ARG A 70 -0.69 -16.18 2.52
N GLN A 71 0.39 -16.90 2.23
CA GLN A 71 1.68 -16.71 2.89
C GLN A 71 2.25 -15.30 2.68
N ASP A 72 1.89 -14.64 1.59
CA ASP A 72 2.27 -13.27 1.25
C ASP A 72 1.17 -12.23 1.54
N PHE A 73 0.33 -12.50 2.57
CA PHE A 73 -0.82 -11.65 2.91
C PHE A 73 -0.43 -10.19 3.18
N ALA A 74 0.59 -9.94 4.00
CA ALA A 74 1.02 -8.58 4.31
C ALA A 74 2.54 -8.45 4.23
N THR A 75 3.01 -7.60 3.33
CA THR A 75 4.43 -7.25 3.20
C THR A 75 4.70 -5.94 3.92
N ILE A 76 5.66 -5.93 4.84
CA ILE A 76 5.91 -4.81 5.77
C ILE A 76 7.25 -4.16 5.45
N TYR A 77 7.22 -2.83 5.35
CA TYR A 77 8.39 -1.98 5.24
C TYR A 77 8.35 -0.93 6.35
N GLU A 78 9.49 -0.70 6.99
CA GLU A 78 9.70 0.47 7.85
C GLU A 78 10.05 1.64 6.93
N VAL A 79 9.44 2.80 7.18
CA VAL A 79 9.61 3.99 6.35
C VAL A 79 9.99 5.17 7.24
N ASP A 80 11.06 5.86 6.87
CA ASP A 80 11.43 7.13 7.46
C ASP A 80 10.48 8.23 6.98
N ASP A 81 9.73 8.81 7.93
CA ASP A 81 8.72 9.85 7.73
C ASP A 81 9.25 11.05 6.93
N LYS A 82 10.58 11.30 6.96
CA LYS A 82 11.24 12.40 6.24
C LYS A 82 11.15 12.28 4.71
N TYR A 83 11.03 11.06 4.17
CA TYR A 83 11.00 10.82 2.72
C TYR A 83 9.58 10.65 2.18
N LEU A 84 8.62 10.39 3.05
CA LEU A 84 7.22 10.14 2.71
C LEU A 84 6.58 11.35 1.99
N GLY A 85 6.90 12.56 2.43
CA GLY A 85 6.43 13.81 1.82
C GLY A 85 6.95 14.07 0.40
N LYS A 86 8.12 13.52 0.05
CA LYS A 86 8.73 13.69 -1.29
C LYS A 86 8.28 12.60 -2.27
N GLY A 87 8.06 11.37 -1.79
CA GLY A 87 7.60 10.23 -2.60
C GLY A 87 6.10 10.26 -2.93
N ILE A 88 5.25 10.69 -2.00
CA ILE A 88 3.79 10.73 -2.23
C ILE A 88 3.40 12.00 -3.02
N GLY A 89 4.07 13.12 -2.79
CA GLY A 89 3.84 14.37 -3.53
C GLY A 89 4.16 14.26 -5.02
N SER A 90 5.18 13.49 -5.39
CA SER A 90 5.54 13.23 -6.79
C SER A 90 4.55 12.27 -7.49
N LEU A 91 4.09 11.22 -6.81
CA LEU A 91 3.07 10.29 -7.34
C LEU A 91 1.70 10.96 -7.53
N LEU A 92 1.25 11.75 -6.54
CA LEU A 92 0.00 12.50 -6.65
C LEU A 92 0.10 13.64 -7.66
N GLY A 93 1.26 14.31 -7.75
CA GLY A 93 1.54 15.35 -8.74
C GLY A 93 1.53 14.82 -10.18
N ALA A 94 2.12 13.65 -10.43
CA ALA A 94 2.10 13.00 -11.74
C ALA A 94 0.69 12.55 -12.16
N GLY A 95 -0.10 12.01 -11.22
CA GLY A 95 -1.48 11.60 -11.48
C GLY A 95 -2.44 12.77 -11.75
N LEU A 96 -2.24 13.90 -11.08
CA LEU A 96 -3.04 15.11 -11.29
C LEU A 96 -2.60 15.91 -12.53
N GLY A 97 -1.30 15.96 -12.84
CA GLY A 97 -0.77 16.60 -14.04
C GLY A 97 -1.26 15.97 -15.36
N TYR A 98 -1.43 14.64 -15.37
CA TYR A 98 -1.99 13.91 -16.51
C TYR A 98 -3.45 14.31 -16.83
N LYS A 99 -4.23 14.65 -15.80
CA LYS A 99 -5.67 14.95 -15.96
C LYS A 99 -5.95 16.39 -16.38
N ILE A 100 -4.99 17.30 -16.23
CA ILE A 100 -5.22 18.75 -16.35
C ILE A 100 -4.54 19.37 -17.60
N ALA A 101 -3.38 18.87 -18.06
CA ALA A 101 -2.53 19.67 -18.94
C ALA A 101 -2.18 19.07 -20.32
N GLY A 102 -2.61 17.84 -20.67
CA GLY A 102 -2.29 17.24 -21.97
C GLY A 102 -0.78 17.12 -22.26
N LEU A 103 -0.39 16.99 -23.54
CA LEU A 103 0.98 16.72 -24.01
C LEU A 103 2.10 17.65 -23.44
N PRO A 104 1.84 18.94 -23.13
CA PRO A 104 2.83 19.80 -22.43
C PRO A 104 3.02 19.45 -20.95
N GLY A 105 1.98 18.94 -20.28
CA GLY A 105 2.05 18.41 -18.91
C GLY A 105 2.89 17.13 -18.83
N LEU A 106 2.95 16.37 -19.93
CA LEU A 106 3.90 15.28 -20.06
C LEU A 106 5.33 15.78 -20.02
N ILE A 107 5.71 16.89 -20.69
CA ILE A 107 7.11 17.35 -20.74
C ILE A 107 7.60 17.92 -19.40
N LEU A 108 6.75 18.64 -18.65
CA LEU A 108 7.10 19.05 -17.29
C LEU A 108 7.09 17.87 -16.30
N GLY A 109 6.21 16.88 -16.53
CA GLY A 109 6.24 15.59 -15.85
C GLY A 109 7.42 14.70 -16.27
N LEU A 110 7.96 14.89 -17.48
CA LEU A 110 9.05 14.09 -18.07
C LEU A 110 10.41 14.66 -17.68
N LEU A 111 10.56 15.98 -17.57
CA LEU A 111 11.77 16.59 -16.99
C LEU A 111 11.89 16.28 -15.49
N GLY A 112 10.77 15.96 -14.82
CA GLY A 112 10.75 15.32 -13.50
C GLY A 112 10.57 13.79 -13.52
N GLY A 113 10.56 13.17 -14.70
CA GLY A 113 10.08 11.81 -14.92
C GLY A 113 10.49 11.25 -16.27
N VAL A 114 11.80 11.21 -16.53
CA VAL A 114 12.33 10.32 -17.55
C VAL A 114 12.21 8.91 -16.99
N ILE A 115 11.24 8.21 -17.54
CA ILE A 115 10.96 6.80 -17.38
C ILE A 115 12.14 6.01 -17.99
N ILE A 116 12.35 4.79 -17.48
CA ILE A 116 12.73 3.55 -18.20
C ILE A 116 13.98 2.89 -17.58
N GLY A 117 13.71 1.89 -16.73
CA GLY A 117 14.68 0.94 -16.17
C GLY A 117 14.42 0.62 -14.70
N GLU A 118 14.02 1.65 -13.94
CA GLU A 118 14.10 1.67 -12.48
C GLU A 118 12.75 2.08 -11.82
N LEU A 119 11.75 1.21 -11.88
CA LEU A 119 10.95 0.97 -10.66
C LEU A 119 11.71 0.02 -9.71
N ALA A 120 13.02 -0.14 -9.93
CA ALA A 120 13.99 -0.63 -8.99
C ALA A 120 14.02 0.39 -7.85
N ASP A 121 13.61 -0.03 -6.66
CA ASP A 121 13.91 0.69 -5.43
C ASP A 121 13.44 2.16 -5.40
N ILE A 122 12.20 2.38 -4.94
CA ILE A 122 11.94 3.59 -4.13
C ILE A 122 12.68 3.39 -2.78
N THR A 123 14.00 3.22 -2.83
CA THR A 123 14.91 3.12 -1.69
C THR A 123 15.43 4.51 -1.43
N LEU A 124 14.53 5.37 -0.99
CA LEU A 124 14.89 6.54 -0.19
C LEU A 124 14.04 6.47 1.07
N GLY A 125 14.56 5.71 2.05
CA GLY A 125 14.02 5.65 3.41
C GLY A 125 13.14 4.45 3.74
N GLU A 126 12.96 3.48 2.83
CA GLU A 126 12.22 2.24 3.12
C GLU A 126 13.17 1.07 3.43
N LYS A 127 12.88 0.33 4.49
CA LYS A 127 13.59 -0.88 4.89
C LYS A 127 12.61 -2.04 4.96
N PHE A 128 12.87 -3.12 4.23
CA PHE A 128 12.06 -4.34 4.34
C PHE A 128 12.18 -4.92 5.75
N VAL A 129 11.04 -5.19 6.39
CA VAL A 129 10.98 -5.70 7.77
C VAL A 129 10.51 -7.15 7.82
N GLY A 130 9.62 -7.54 6.91
CA GLY A 130 9.16 -8.92 6.84
C GLY A 130 7.85 -9.09 6.08
N VAL A 131 7.41 -10.34 6.02
CA VAL A 131 6.12 -10.74 5.49
C VAL A 131 5.34 -11.44 6.60
N MET A 132 4.04 -11.17 6.67
CA MET A 132 3.12 -11.85 7.55
C MET A 132 2.14 -12.67 6.72
N GLU A 133 2.07 -13.95 7.03
CA GLU A 133 1.09 -14.87 6.45
C GLU A 133 -0.32 -14.56 6.97
N TRP A 134 -1.33 -15.02 6.22
CA TRP A 134 -2.71 -14.95 6.68
C TRP A 134 -2.87 -15.71 8.01
N PRO A 135 -3.45 -15.08 9.05
CA PRO A 135 -3.63 -15.74 10.33
C PRO A 135 -4.57 -16.93 10.19
N LYS A 136 -4.10 -18.11 10.62
CA LYS A 136 -4.94 -19.30 10.72
C LYS A 136 -5.90 -19.10 11.90
N LEU A 137 -7.14 -18.75 11.60
CA LEU A 137 -8.22 -18.80 12.57
C LEU A 137 -8.51 -20.28 12.85
N SER A 138 -7.87 -20.84 13.88
CA SER A 138 -8.29 -22.13 14.44
C SER A 138 -9.54 -21.88 15.29
N TYR A 139 -10.70 -22.18 14.72
CA TYR A 139 -11.92 -22.41 15.51
C TYR A 139 -11.97 -23.87 15.95
#